data_AF-A0A2T3JID8-F1
#
_entry.id   AF-A0A2T3JID8-F1
#
_cell.length_a   1.000
_cell.length_b   1.000
_cell.length_c   1.000
_cell.angle_alpha   90.00
_cell.angle_beta   90.00
_cell.angle_gamma   90.00
#
_symmetry.space_group_name_H-M   'P 1'
#
loop_
_entity.id
_entity.type
_entity.pdbx_description
1 polymer ?
#
loop_
_entity_poly.entity_id
_entity_poly.type
_entity_poly.pdbx_seq_one_letter_code
_entity_poly.pdbx_strand_id
1 'polypeptide(L)' 'MNFFFRSKKSEKVATASQAKQRLVSEITRHRTSRHLQLMKDELALLLSQFSHIKENRIDVVQNTNSKMVLKINAKLSH' A
#
# COMPACT_ATOMS: atom_id res chain seq x y z
N MET A 1 41.10 -21.86 -40.15
CA MET A 1 40.41 -22.00 -38.84
C MET A 1 40.19 -20.61 -38.26
N ASN A 2 39.11 -19.90 -38.64
CA ASN A 2 38.78 -18.59 -38.07
C ASN A 2 37.57 -18.75 -37.16
N PHE A 3 37.84 -18.78 -35.86
CA PHE A 3 36.81 -18.78 -34.82
C PHE A 3 36.20 -17.39 -34.74
N PHE A 4 35.01 -17.24 -35.32
CA PHE A 4 34.16 -16.07 -35.17
C PHE A 4 33.80 -15.87 -33.70
N PHE A 5 34.54 -15.00 -33.00
CA PHE A 5 34.07 -14.39 -31.76
C PHE A 5 32.98 -13.38 -32.08
N ARG A 6 31.75 -13.87 -32.29
CA ARG A 6 30.57 -13.02 -32.20
C ARG A 6 30.34 -12.72 -30.73
N SER A 7 30.94 -11.64 -30.25
CA SER A 7 30.51 -10.98 -29.02
C SER A 7 29.03 -10.64 -29.20
N LYS A 8 28.14 -11.47 -28.62
CA LYS A 8 26.79 -11.03 -28.32
C LYS A 8 26.99 -9.91 -27.30
N LYS A 9 26.94 -8.66 -27.77
CA LYS A 9 26.71 -7.51 -26.90
C LYS A 9 25.43 -7.82 -26.14
N SER A 10 25.58 -8.36 -24.93
CA SER A 10 24.46 -8.47 -24.01
C SER A 10 24.17 -7.04 -23.61
N GLU A 11 23.13 -6.52 -24.26
CA GLU A 11 22.45 -5.34 -23.82
C GLU A 11 22.03 -5.63 -22.36
N LYS A 12 22.86 -5.20 -21.40
CA LYS A 12 22.55 -5.19 -19.98
C LYS A 12 21.49 -4.11 -19.75
N VAL A 13 20.31 -4.30 -20.35
CA VAL A 13 19.20 -3.37 -20.30
C VAL A 13 18.55 -3.52 -18.94
N ALA A 14 19.00 -2.69 -18.00
CA ALA A 14 18.25 -2.23 -16.83
C ALA A 14 17.56 -3.27 -15.92
N THR A 15 17.86 -4.57 -16.01
CA THR A 15 17.13 -5.64 -15.31
C THR A 15 17.19 -5.49 -13.79
N ALA A 16 18.34 -5.10 -13.23
CA ALA A 16 18.49 -4.85 -11.79
C ALA A 16 17.69 -3.61 -11.33
N SER A 17 17.69 -2.54 -12.12
CA SER A 17 16.92 -1.32 -11.81
C SER A 17 15.41 -1.59 -11.86
N GLN A 18 14.97 -2.32 -12.89
CA GLN A 18 13.57 -2.72 -13.07
C GLN A 18 13.10 -3.66 -11.95
N ALA A 19 13.95 -4.62 -11.54
CA ALA A 19 13.66 -5.50 -10.41
C ALA A 19 13.54 -4.72 -9.09
N LYS A 20 14.45 -3.77 -8.84
CA LYS A 20 14.39 -2.88 -7.67
C LYS A 20 13.09 -2.07 -7.67
N GLN A 21 12.69 -1.53 -8.81
CA GLN A 21 11.47 -0.72 -8.92
C GLN A 21 10.21 -1.54 -8.62
N ARG A 22 10.14 -2.79 -9.11
CA ARG A 22 9.06 -3.73 -8.79
C ARG A 22 9.02 -4.08 -7.31
N LEU A 23 10.18 -4.39 -6.71
CA LEU A 23 10.27 -4.70 -5.27
C LEU A 23 9.84 -3.51 -4.41
N VAL A 24 10.31 -2.29 -4.73
CA VAL A 24 9.92 -1.08 -3.99
C VAL A 24 8.42 -0.84 -4.12
N SER A 25 7.83 -1.03 -5.29
CA SER A 25 6.38 -0.90 -5.50
C SER A 25 5.60 -1.90 -4.65
N GLU A 26 6.01 -3.18 -4.65
CA GLU A 26 5.33 -4.24 -3.90
C GLU A 26 5.48 -4.04 -2.38
N ILE A 27 6.68 -3.69 -1.91
CA ILE A 27 6.94 -3.35 -0.51
C ILE A 27 6.08 -2.16 -0.08
N THR A 28 6.00 -1.12 -0.91
CA THR A 28 5.20 0.08 -0.61
C THR A 28 3.72 -0.28 -0.54
N ARG A 29 3.22 -1.13 -1.44
CA ARG A 29 1.83 -1.60 -1.46
C ARG A 29 1.46 -2.42 -0.22
N HIS A 30 2.30 -3.39 0.16
CA HIS A 30 2.06 -4.19 1.35
C HIS A 30 2.22 -3.38 2.65
N ARG A 31 3.21 -2.48 2.72
CA ARG A 31 3.37 -1.58 3.87
C ARG A 31 2.19 -0.66 4.03
N THR A 32 1.71 -0.02 2.96
CA THR A 32 0.54 0.86 3.03
C THR A 32 -0.71 0.11 3.47
N SER A 33 -0.96 -1.10 2.97
CA SER A 33 -2.09 -1.92 3.43
C SER A 33 -2.02 -2.24 4.92
N ARG A 34 -0.85 -2.70 5.41
CA ARG A 34 -0.66 -3.03 6.83
C ARG A 34 -0.76 -1.78 7.73
N HIS A 35 -0.15 -0.68 7.30
CA HIS A 35 -0.16 0.57 8.07
C HIS A 35 -1.57 1.14 8.17
N LEU A 36 -2.38 1.05 7.11
CA LEU A 36 -3.79 1.45 7.12
C LEU A 36 -4.65 0.58 8.04
N GLN A 37 -4.36 -0.72 8.14
CA GLN A 37 -5.02 -1.59 9.12
C GLN A 37 -4.67 -1.20 10.56
N LEU A 38 -3.39 -0.98 10.87
CA LEU A 38 -2.98 -0.53 12.20
C LEU A 38 -3.62 0.82 12.56
N MET A 39 -3.65 1.78 11.63
CA MET A 39 -4.33 3.05 11.83
C MET A 39 -5.83 2.89 12.05
N LYS A 40 -6.49 1.96 11.33
CA LYS A 40 -7.90 1.64 11.54
C LYS A 40 -8.13 1.14 12.97
N ASP A 41 -7.27 0.25 13.45
CA ASP A 41 -7.40 -0.34 14.79
C ASP A 41 -7.19 0.70 15.89
N GLU A 42 -6.16 1.55 15.76
CA GLU A 42 -5.92 2.66 16.70
C GLU A 42 -7.04 3.69 16.71
N LEU A 43 -7.57 4.05 15.54
CA LEU A 43 -8.70 4.98 15.44
C LEU A 43 -9.98 4.37 16.02
N ALA A 44 -10.24 3.07 15.82
CA ALA A 44 -11.38 2.40 16.41
C ALA A 44 -11.30 2.39 17.95
N LEU A 45 -10.11 2.13 18.49
CA LEU A 45 -9.84 2.20 19.92
C LEU A 45 -10.06 3.61 20.46
N LEU A 46 -9.52 4.64 19.79
CA LEU A 46 -9.68 6.03 20.20
C LEU A 46 -11.15 6.47 20.18
N LEU A 47 -11.89 6.16 19.11
CA LEU A 47 -13.30 6.50 19.00
C LEU A 47 -14.17 5.78 20.04
N SER A 48 -13.78 4.59 20.51
CA SER A 48 -14.47 3.86 21.58
C SER A 48 -14.38 4.54 22.95
N GLN A 49 -13.39 5.42 23.15
CA GLN A 49 -13.21 6.15 24.41
C GLN A 49 -14.20 7.32 24.55
N PHE A 50 -14.80 7.77 23.45
CA PHE A 50 -15.76 8.86 23.47
C PHE A 50 -17.17 8.33 23.73
N SER A 51 -17.71 8.60 24.92
CA SER A 51 -19.06 8.19 25.34
C SER A 51 -20.19 8.77 24.48
N HIS A 52 -19.92 9.86 23.77
CA HIS A 52 -20.87 10.54 22.88
C HIS A 52 -21.03 9.81 21.54
N ILE A 53 -20.19 8.84 21.20
CA ILE A 53 -20.22 8.18 19.89
C ILE A 53 -20.81 6.78 20.03
N LYS A 54 -22.09 6.62 19.66
CA LYS A 54 -22.86 5.37 19.84
C LYS A 54 -22.50 4.28 18.84
N GLU A 55 -22.13 4.65 17.62
CA GLU A 55 -21.72 3.70 16.58
C GLU A 55 -20.53 4.25 15.79
N ASN A 56 -19.48 3.43 15.65
CA ASN A 56 -18.28 3.72 14.90
C ASN A 56 -17.99 2.60 13.91
N ARG A 57 -18.06 2.88 12.60
CA ARG A 57 -17.66 1.94 11.54
C ARG A 57 -16.52 2.56 10.74
N ILE A 58 -15.34 1.94 10.82
CA ILE A 58 -14.15 2.34 10.07
C ILE A 58 -13.85 1.26 9.03
N ASP A 59 -13.89 1.65 7.76
CA ASP A 59 -13.64 0.77 6.62
C ASP A 59 -12.43 1.24 5.82
N VAL A 60 -11.64 0.27 5.33
CA VAL A 60 -10.56 0.56 4.38
C VAL A 60 -11.15 0.39 2.99
N VAL A 61 -11.25 1.47 2.23
CA VAL A 61 -11.89 1.48 0.91
C VAL A 61 -10.92 2.01 -0.13
N GLN A 62 -10.97 1.48 -1.34
CA GLN A 62 -10.24 2.03 -2.47
C GLN A 62 -11.06 3.16 -3.12
N ASN A 63 -10.49 4.37 -3.19
CA ASN A 63 -11.12 5.52 -3.84
C ASN A 63 -11.07 5.39 -5.37
N THR A 64 -11.85 6.21 -6.08
CA THR A 64 -11.89 6.32 -7.56
C THR A 64 -10.52 6.57 -8.20
N ASN A 65 -9.60 7.17 -7.45
CA ASN A 65 -8.20 7.38 -7.86
C ASN A 65 -7.29 6.16 -7.56
N SER A 66 -7.86 4.98 -7.32
CA SER A 66 -7.16 3.74 -6.95
C SER A 66 -6.31 3.84 -5.67
N LYS A 67 -6.54 4.86 -4.84
CA LYS A 67 -5.84 5.07 -3.55
C LYS A 67 -6.63 4.42 -2.42
N MET A 68 -5.94 3.71 -1.53
CA MET A 68 -6.53 3.16 -0.31
C MET A 68 -6.76 4.30 0.69
N VAL A 69 -7.98 4.44 1.20
CA VAL A 69 -8.39 5.49 2.14
C VAL A 69 -9.19 4.89 3.31
N LEU A 70 -9.14 5.54 4.46
CA LEU A 70 -9.96 5.20 5.62
C LEU A 70 -11.28 5.96 5.54
N LYS A 71 -12.40 5.23 5.48
CA LYS A 71 -13.74 5.81 5.58
C LYS A 71 -14.25 5.62 7.00
N ILE A 72 -14.49 6.72 7.70
CA ILE A 72 -14.98 6.74 9.08
C ILE A 72 -16.44 7.17 9.05
N ASN A 73 -17.35 6.28 9.47
CA ASN A 73 -18.75 6.60 9.70
C ASN A 73 -18.99 6.57 11.22
N ALA A 74 -19.16 7.74 11.82
CA ALA A 74 -19.43 7.89 13.25
C ALA A 74 -20.83 8.48 13.43
N LYS A 75 -21.65 7.87 14.29
CA LYS A 75 -22.96 8.42 14.69
C LYS A 75 -22.83 9.05 16.06
N LEU A 76 -22.93 10.38 16.09
CA LEU A 76 -22.94 11.15 17.32
C LEU A 76 -24.28 10.96 18.03
N SER A 77 -24.22 10.72 19.34
CA SER A 77 -25.37 10.78 20.23
C SER A 77 -25.58 12.24 20.59
N HIS A 78 -26.77 12.74 20.27
CA HIS A 78 -27.24 14.04 20.75
C HIS A 78 -27.62 13.98 22.23
#